data_AF-A0A2C9L7E1-F1
#
_entry.id   AF-A0A2C9L7E1-F1
#
_cell.length_a   1.000
_cell.length_b   1.000
_cell.length_c   1.000
_cell.angle_alpha   90.00
_cell.angle_beta   90.00
_cell.angle_gamma   90.00
#
_symmetry.space_group_name_H-M   'P 1'
#
loop_
_entity.id
_entity.type
_entity.pdbx_description
1 polymer ?
#
loop_
_entity_poly.entity_id
_entity_poly.type
_entity_poly.pdbx_seq_one_letter_code
_entity_poly.pdbx_strand_id
1 'polypeptide(L)'
;DDDDGKIDEDTALDTGTGCLPGWFGTHCEKMCRCYDSACLPNGNCKENVSCVFDFFGLQCQYKDLIHSANVSQENVKYRHLTPCLYNFTAKTPLNITFPWPTRISWIQIEAVSKDNLQGLKLRFSQTRNQSCYTGHCRHRREFYLNTNTLRIMCSAAQYVCRISIAFNAPEEERELCSIYISA
;
A
#
# COMPACT_ATOMS: atom_id res chain seq x y z
N ASP A 1 -0.78 29.15 2.69
CA ASP A 1 -0.24 30.49 2.92
C ASP A 1 1.27 30.44 2.73
N ASP A 2 1.71 30.73 1.51
CA ASP A 2 3.10 30.76 1.07
C ASP A 2 3.68 32.19 1.01
N ASP A 3 3.00 33.15 1.65
CA ASP A 3 3.50 34.50 1.96
C ASP A 3 3.99 35.27 0.72
N ASP A 4 3.32 35.08 -0.42
CA ASP A 4 3.70 35.66 -1.72
C ASP A 4 2.89 36.92 -2.09
N GLY A 5 1.94 37.32 -1.23
CA GLY A 5 1.15 38.55 -1.38
C GLY A 5 0.22 38.58 -2.59
N LYS A 6 -0.06 37.44 -3.25
CA LYS A 6 -1.18 37.32 -4.18
C LYS A 6 -2.48 37.04 -3.43
N ILE A 7 -3.62 37.26 -4.11
CA ILE A 7 -4.92 36.82 -3.61
C ILE A 7 -4.77 35.33 -3.30
N ASP A 8 -4.94 35.00 -2.03
CA ASP A 8 -4.84 33.66 -1.48
C ASP A 8 -5.74 32.69 -2.26
N GLU A 9 -5.37 31.42 -2.22
CA GLU A 9 -6.11 30.32 -2.84
C GLU A 9 -7.58 30.22 -2.34
N ASP A 10 -7.99 31.08 -1.41
CA ASP A 10 -9.34 31.32 -0.91
C ASP A 10 -10.31 31.89 -1.97
N THR A 11 -9.81 32.26 -3.17
CA THR A 11 -10.65 32.63 -4.32
C THR A 11 -10.92 31.48 -5.30
N ALA A 12 -10.59 30.24 -4.95
CA ALA A 12 -11.06 29.08 -5.69
C ALA A 12 -12.60 29.06 -5.71
N LEU A 13 -13.18 29.09 -6.92
CA LEU A 13 -14.61 28.89 -7.16
C LEU A 13 -15.10 27.66 -6.39
N ASP A 14 -15.83 27.97 -5.32
CA ASP A 14 -16.28 27.19 -4.18
C ASP A 14 -16.61 25.72 -4.48
N THR A 15 -15.63 24.84 -4.27
CA THR A 15 -15.96 23.54 -3.68
C THR A 15 -16.06 23.78 -2.17
N GLY A 16 -17.06 23.21 -1.47
CA GLY A 16 -17.35 23.52 -0.06
C GLY A 16 -16.23 23.24 0.97
N THR A 17 -14.99 23.05 0.53
CA THR A 17 -13.74 22.93 1.31
C THR A 17 -12.73 24.03 1.02
N GLY A 18 -13.00 24.97 0.12
CA GLY A 18 -12.04 26.01 -0.29
C GLY A 18 -10.86 25.49 -1.12
N CYS A 19 -10.93 24.27 -1.64
CA CYS A 19 -9.88 23.70 -2.50
C CYS A 19 -10.30 23.68 -3.97
N LEU A 20 -9.30 23.64 -4.87
CA LEU A 20 -9.55 23.36 -6.27
C LEU A 20 -10.21 21.98 -6.45
N PRO A 21 -11.05 21.78 -7.48
CA PRO A 21 -11.71 20.50 -7.73
C PRO A 21 -10.72 19.33 -7.75
N GLY A 22 -11.03 18.30 -6.95
CA GLY A 22 -10.19 17.11 -6.82
C GLY A 22 -9.04 17.23 -5.83
N TRP A 23 -8.88 18.36 -5.14
CA TRP A 23 -7.93 18.54 -4.04
C TRP A 23 -8.66 18.62 -2.70
N PHE A 24 -8.01 18.14 -1.63
CA PHE A 24 -8.52 18.15 -0.27
C PHE A 24 -7.36 18.19 0.74
N GLY A 25 -7.69 18.33 2.02
CA GLY A 25 -6.71 18.47 3.10
C GLY A 25 -6.75 19.88 3.70
N THR A 26 -6.05 20.07 4.80
CA THR A 26 -6.02 21.36 5.50
C THR A 26 -5.37 22.46 4.64
N HIS A 27 -4.49 22.08 3.72
CA HIS A 27 -3.73 22.97 2.85
C HIS A 27 -3.90 22.56 1.38
N CYS A 28 -5.02 21.92 1.03
CA CYS A 28 -5.30 21.41 -0.32
C CYS A 28 -4.15 20.55 -0.90
N GLU A 29 -3.42 19.84 -0.04
CA GLU A 29 -2.18 19.16 -0.40
C GLU A 29 -2.38 17.73 -0.90
N LYS A 30 -3.61 17.21 -0.83
CA LYS A 30 -3.96 15.83 -1.20
C LYS A 30 -4.87 15.81 -2.41
N MET A 31 -4.59 14.90 -3.33
CA MET A 31 -5.37 14.74 -4.55
C MET A 31 -6.35 13.57 -4.41
N CYS A 32 -7.57 13.75 -4.90
CA CYS A 32 -8.57 12.70 -5.03
C CYS A 32 -8.03 11.56 -5.91
N ARG A 33 -8.07 10.35 -5.37
CA ARG A 33 -7.64 9.11 -6.06
C ARG A 33 -8.76 8.07 -6.08
N CYS A 34 -10.01 8.51 -6.03
CA CYS A 34 -11.18 7.66 -6.23
C CYS A 34 -11.49 7.54 -7.72
N TYR A 35 -12.06 6.41 -8.13
CA TYR A 35 -12.48 6.18 -9.52
C TYR A 35 -13.41 7.31 -9.99
N ASP A 36 -13.25 7.76 -11.24
CA ASP A 36 -13.95 8.92 -11.82
C ASP A 36 -13.88 10.21 -11.00
N SER A 37 -12.85 10.37 -10.16
CA SER A 37 -12.71 11.52 -9.24
C SER A 37 -13.90 11.69 -8.28
N ALA A 38 -14.61 10.61 -7.98
CA ALA A 38 -15.80 10.62 -7.14
C ALA A 38 -15.46 10.64 -5.63
N CYS A 39 -14.76 11.70 -5.20
CA CYS A 39 -14.47 11.98 -3.80
C CYS A 39 -15.56 12.82 -3.12
N LEU A 40 -15.69 12.64 -1.82
CA LEU A 40 -16.32 13.56 -0.89
C LEU A 40 -15.35 14.71 -0.58
N PRO A 41 -15.86 15.85 -0.06
CA PRO A 41 -15.06 16.99 0.43
C PRO A 41 -13.85 16.61 1.30
N ASN A 42 -14.01 15.60 2.16
CA ASN A 42 -12.94 15.13 3.04
C ASN A 42 -11.97 14.13 2.38
N GLY A 43 -12.03 13.94 1.06
CA GLY A 43 -11.18 13.02 0.30
C GLY A 43 -11.59 11.55 0.34
N ASN A 44 -12.63 11.18 1.10
CA ASN A 44 -13.14 9.80 1.06
C ASN A 44 -13.81 9.52 -0.28
N CYS A 45 -13.73 8.29 -0.78
CA CYS A 45 -14.53 7.90 -1.93
C CYS A 45 -16.02 7.86 -1.55
N LYS A 46 -16.89 8.19 -2.51
CA LYS A 46 -18.33 7.95 -2.37
C LYS A 46 -18.60 6.45 -2.17
N GLU A 47 -19.78 6.11 -1.67
CA GLU A 47 -20.18 4.71 -1.49
C GLU A 47 -20.03 3.92 -2.80
N ASN A 48 -19.53 2.70 -2.68
CA ASN A 48 -19.25 1.78 -3.79
C ASN A 48 -18.24 2.29 -4.84
N VAL A 49 -17.48 3.35 -4.55
CA VAL A 49 -16.38 3.83 -5.39
C VAL A 49 -15.06 3.32 -4.85
N SER A 50 -14.28 2.62 -5.69
CA SER A 50 -12.92 2.18 -5.36
C SER A 50 -11.90 3.31 -5.52
N CYS A 51 -10.70 3.08 -4.99
CA CYS A 51 -9.52 3.80 -5.47
C CYS A 51 -9.29 3.56 -6.96
N VAL A 52 -8.64 4.52 -7.63
CA VAL A 52 -8.06 4.31 -8.94
C VAL A 52 -7.00 3.22 -8.88
N PHE A 53 -6.71 2.62 -10.03
CA PHE A 53 -5.66 1.61 -10.16
C PHE A 53 -4.32 2.13 -9.58
N ASP A 54 -3.59 1.24 -8.88
CA ASP A 54 -2.36 1.52 -8.13
C ASP A 54 -2.50 2.36 -6.85
N PHE A 55 -3.71 2.63 -6.37
CA PHE A 55 -3.91 3.36 -5.11
C PHE A 55 -4.77 2.58 -4.12
N PHE A 56 -4.51 2.77 -2.82
CA PHE A 56 -5.22 2.07 -1.76
C PHE A 56 -5.19 2.81 -0.41
N GLY A 57 -5.86 2.22 0.57
CA GLY A 57 -5.94 2.67 1.96
C GLY A 57 -6.81 3.91 2.17
N LEU A 58 -6.62 4.58 3.31
CA LEU A 58 -7.48 5.71 3.70
C LEU A 58 -7.41 6.82 2.64
N GLN A 59 -8.59 7.25 2.16
CA GLN A 59 -8.74 8.27 1.12
C GLN A 59 -7.94 7.97 -0.17
N CYS A 60 -7.56 6.71 -0.40
CA CYS A 60 -6.76 6.28 -1.56
C CYS A 60 -5.42 7.01 -1.71
N GLN A 61 -4.79 7.39 -0.60
CA GLN A 61 -3.57 8.20 -0.63
C GLN A 61 -2.27 7.39 -0.74
N TYR A 62 -2.32 6.07 -0.60
CA TYR A 62 -1.13 5.23 -0.69
C TYR A 62 -1.01 4.62 -2.07
N LYS A 63 0.16 4.78 -2.70
CA LYS A 63 0.47 4.12 -3.96
C LYS A 63 0.86 2.66 -3.69
N ASP A 64 0.16 1.72 -4.33
CA ASP A 64 0.43 0.30 -4.22
C ASP A 64 1.51 -0.13 -5.21
N LEU A 65 2.67 -0.51 -4.69
CA LEU A 65 3.80 -0.93 -5.51
C LEU A 65 3.65 -2.34 -6.10
N ILE A 66 2.70 -3.15 -5.58
CA ILE A 66 2.51 -4.55 -5.99
C ILE A 66 2.16 -4.68 -7.47
N HIS A 67 1.30 -3.80 -7.99
CA HIS A 67 0.82 -3.91 -9.37
C HIS A 67 1.94 -3.78 -10.40
N SER A 68 2.93 -2.91 -10.13
CA SER A 68 4.11 -2.74 -10.98
C SER A 68 5.20 -3.79 -10.76
N ALA A 69 5.11 -4.60 -9.69
CA ALA A 69 6.12 -5.58 -9.31
C ALA A 69 5.96 -6.90 -10.08
N ASN A 70 7.06 -7.60 -10.28
CA ASN A 70 7.05 -9.00 -10.69
C ASN A 70 6.88 -9.88 -9.44
N VAL A 71 5.85 -10.71 -9.41
CA VAL A 71 5.47 -11.51 -8.24
C VAL A 71 5.57 -13.01 -8.54
N SER A 72 5.90 -13.83 -7.54
CA SER A 72 5.94 -15.29 -7.72
C SER A 72 4.56 -15.93 -7.88
N GLN A 73 3.49 -15.23 -7.48
CA GLN A 73 2.10 -15.66 -7.62
C GLN A 73 1.25 -14.46 -8.04
N GLU A 74 0.68 -14.48 -9.25
CA GLU A 74 -0.07 -13.33 -9.81
C GLU A 74 -1.33 -12.97 -9.00
N ASN A 75 -1.92 -13.92 -8.27
CA ASN A 75 -3.03 -13.68 -7.36
C ASN A 75 -2.72 -12.59 -6.32
N VAL A 76 -1.45 -12.36 -5.98
CA VAL A 76 -1.01 -11.30 -5.06
C VAL A 76 -1.38 -9.90 -5.57
N LYS A 77 -1.53 -9.70 -6.89
CA LYS A 77 -1.92 -8.42 -7.49
C LYS A 77 -3.42 -8.19 -7.54
N TYR A 78 -4.23 -9.24 -7.33
CA TYR A 78 -5.67 -9.10 -7.41
C TYR A 78 -6.20 -8.21 -6.28
N ARG A 79 -7.16 -7.35 -6.59
CA ARG A 79 -7.81 -6.43 -5.65
C ARG A 79 -9.32 -6.56 -5.81
N HIS A 80 -10.02 -6.53 -4.68
CA HIS A 80 -11.47 -6.53 -4.65
C HIS A 80 -11.97 -5.39 -3.76
N LEU A 81 -13.10 -4.79 -4.13
CA LEU A 81 -13.76 -3.71 -3.38
C LEU A 81 -14.07 -4.13 -1.94
N THR A 82 -14.69 -5.30 -1.80
CA THR A 82 -14.94 -5.93 -0.51
C THR A 82 -13.66 -6.62 -0.03
N PRO A 83 -13.08 -6.20 1.11
CA PRO A 83 -11.90 -6.84 1.68
C PRO A 83 -12.13 -8.33 1.88
N CYS A 84 -11.20 -9.15 1.39
CA CYS A 84 -11.18 -10.59 1.63
C CYS A 84 -12.43 -11.37 1.16
N LEU A 85 -13.16 -10.85 0.16
CA LEU A 85 -14.23 -11.62 -0.51
C LEU A 85 -13.66 -12.83 -1.27
N TYR A 86 -12.47 -12.65 -1.85
CA TYR A 86 -11.70 -13.71 -2.50
C TYR A 86 -10.38 -13.89 -1.77
N ASN A 87 -9.95 -15.15 -1.69
CA ASN A 87 -8.67 -15.55 -1.12
C ASN A 87 -7.86 -16.34 -2.13
N PHE A 88 -6.58 -16.55 -1.81
CA PHE A 88 -5.69 -17.42 -2.54
C PHE A 88 -4.72 -18.10 -1.59
N THR A 89 -4.34 -19.32 -1.96
CA THR A 89 -3.32 -20.10 -1.27
C THR A 89 -1.93 -19.57 -1.62
N ALA A 90 -1.35 -18.84 -0.69
CA ALA A 90 0.01 -18.33 -0.77
C ALA A 90 1.02 -19.42 -0.44
N LYS A 91 2.07 -19.56 -1.26
CA LYS A 91 3.16 -20.52 -1.06
C LYS A 91 4.43 -19.83 -0.59
N THR A 92 5.12 -20.40 0.39
CA THR A 92 6.39 -19.88 0.89
C THR A 92 7.57 -20.23 -0.05
N PRO A 93 8.49 -19.30 -0.35
CA PRO A 93 8.42 -17.87 -0.11
C PRO A 93 7.66 -17.12 -1.22
N LEU A 94 6.85 -16.14 -0.84
CA LEU A 94 6.32 -15.15 -1.77
C LEU A 94 7.42 -14.17 -2.14
N ASN A 95 7.76 -14.09 -3.42
CA ASN A 95 8.78 -13.19 -3.93
C ASN A 95 8.12 -12.05 -4.69
N ILE A 96 8.51 -10.82 -4.34
CA ILE A 96 8.03 -9.58 -4.96
C ILE A 96 9.25 -8.81 -5.39
N THR A 97 9.41 -8.59 -6.68
CA THR A 97 10.58 -7.94 -7.28
C THR A 97 10.14 -6.66 -7.98
N PHE A 98 10.66 -5.53 -7.56
CA PHE A 98 10.35 -4.24 -8.15
C PHE A 98 11.16 -4.02 -9.44
N PRO A 99 10.58 -3.36 -10.46
CA PRO A 99 11.30 -3.04 -11.69
C PRO A 99 12.45 -2.04 -11.44
N TRP A 100 12.30 -1.18 -10.44
CA TRP A 100 13.27 -0.16 -10.05
C TRP A 100 13.52 -0.20 -8.54
N PRO A 101 14.74 0.16 -8.06
CA PRO A 101 15.00 0.32 -6.64
C PRO A 101 14.00 1.30 -6.03
N THR A 102 13.23 0.85 -5.05
CA THR A 102 12.09 1.60 -4.52
C THR A 102 12.17 1.74 -3.01
N ARG A 103 11.78 2.90 -2.47
CA ARG A 103 11.59 3.06 -1.02
C ARG A 103 10.21 2.53 -0.66
N ILE A 104 10.16 1.79 0.43
CA ILE A 104 8.91 1.28 0.98
C ILE A 104 8.71 1.86 2.37
N SER A 105 7.49 2.29 2.65
CA SER A 105 7.12 2.81 3.96
C SER A 105 6.58 1.69 4.86
N TRP A 106 5.70 0.85 4.33
CA TRP A 106 5.09 -0.27 5.07
C TRP A 106 4.43 -1.27 4.12
N ILE A 107 4.15 -2.46 4.66
CA ILE A 107 3.48 -3.58 3.98
C ILE A 107 2.21 -3.90 4.75
N GLN A 108 1.10 -4.09 4.07
CA GLN A 108 -0.15 -4.57 4.68
C GLN A 108 -0.52 -5.91 4.05
N ILE A 109 -0.89 -6.87 4.89
CA ILE A 109 -1.30 -8.21 4.46
C ILE A 109 -2.68 -8.47 5.05
N GLU A 110 -3.62 -8.82 4.19
CA GLU A 110 -4.95 -9.28 4.57
C GLU A 110 -5.04 -10.79 4.37
N ALA A 111 -5.68 -11.47 5.30
CA ALA A 111 -5.82 -12.91 5.26
C ALA A 111 -7.21 -13.34 5.75
N VAL A 112 -7.56 -14.61 5.51
CA VAL A 112 -8.85 -15.17 5.93
C VAL A 112 -8.99 -15.20 7.46
N SER A 113 -7.87 -15.32 8.18
CA SER A 113 -7.85 -15.34 9.65
C SER A 113 -6.53 -14.81 10.20
N LYS A 114 -6.54 -14.45 11.50
CA LYS A 114 -5.34 -14.02 12.23
C LYS A 114 -4.21 -15.04 12.17
N ASP A 115 -4.53 -16.33 12.21
CA ASP A 115 -3.54 -17.41 12.22
C ASP A 115 -2.74 -17.47 10.91
N ASN A 116 -3.36 -17.08 9.80
CA ASN A 116 -2.67 -16.97 8.51
C ASN A 116 -1.64 -15.82 8.46
N LEU A 117 -1.67 -14.91 9.43
CA LEU A 117 -0.76 -13.77 9.54
C LEU A 117 0.36 -14.00 10.56
N GLN A 118 0.37 -15.14 11.26
CA GLN A 118 1.39 -15.42 12.27
C GLN A 118 2.68 -15.97 11.66
N GLY A 119 3.81 -15.64 12.27
CA GLY A 119 5.11 -16.24 11.92
C GLY A 119 5.70 -15.77 10.59
N LEU A 120 5.20 -14.67 10.01
CA LEU A 120 5.73 -14.15 8.76
C LEU A 120 7.17 -13.67 8.93
N LYS A 121 8.06 -14.02 8.00
CA LYS A 121 9.45 -13.59 7.96
C LYS A 121 9.69 -12.76 6.72
N LEU A 122 10.03 -11.49 6.90
CA LEU A 122 10.34 -10.57 5.82
C LEU A 122 11.86 -10.49 5.60
N ARG A 123 12.31 -10.70 4.37
CA ARG A 123 13.71 -10.48 3.95
C ARG A 123 13.78 -9.63 2.69
N PHE A 124 14.77 -8.76 2.65
CA PHE A 124 15.13 -7.99 1.48
C PHE A 124 16.37 -8.58 0.83
N SER A 125 16.40 -8.55 -0.50
CA SER A 125 17.53 -9.06 -1.28
C SER A 125 17.77 -8.21 -2.52
N GLN A 126 19.01 -8.25 -2.99
CA GLN A 126 19.41 -7.64 -4.25
C GLN A 126 18.94 -8.44 -5.46
N THR A 127 18.67 -7.73 -6.54
CA THR A 127 18.54 -8.25 -7.90
C THR A 127 19.87 -8.06 -8.64
N ARG A 128 20.08 -8.80 -9.74
CA ARG A 128 21.30 -8.62 -10.55
C ARG A 128 21.35 -7.15 -11.04
N ASN A 129 22.48 -6.50 -10.83
CA ASN A 129 22.79 -5.13 -11.31
C ASN A 129 22.11 -3.97 -10.56
N GLN A 130 21.55 -4.18 -9.36
CA GLN A 130 20.99 -3.08 -8.55
C GLN A 130 21.56 -3.07 -7.13
N SER A 131 22.08 -1.92 -6.70
CA SER A 131 22.52 -1.70 -5.31
C SER A 131 21.30 -1.42 -4.44
N CYS A 132 20.86 -2.45 -3.72
CA CYS A 132 19.68 -2.42 -2.87
C CYS A 132 19.98 -2.98 -1.49
N TYR A 133 19.16 -2.57 -0.52
CA TYR A 133 19.22 -3.10 0.83
C TYR A 133 19.03 -4.63 0.82
N THR A 134 19.93 -5.32 1.50
CA THR A 134 19.87 -6.77 1.69
C THR A 134 19.90 -7.06 3.19
N GLY A 135 18.99 -7.91 3.66
CA GLY A 135 18.90 -8.27 5.07
C GLY A 135 17.48 -8.40 5.58
N HIS A 136 17.32 -8.25 6.90
CA HIS A 136 16.03 -8.32 7.57
C HIS A 136 15.38 -6.94 7.69
N CYS A 137 14.08 -6.91 7.95
CA CYS A 137 13.36 -5.70 8.33
C CYS A 137 13.94 -5.09 9.63
N ARG A 138 14.73 -4.02 9.52
CA ARG A 138 15.27 -3.29 10.67
C ARG A 138 14.16 -2.53 11.40
N HIS A 139 14.21 -2.53 12.73
CA HIS A 139 13.19 -1.91 13.59
C HIS A 139 11.76 -2.33 13.21
N ARG A 140 11.58 -3.63 12.90
CA ARG A 140 10.29 -4.20 12.51
C ARG A 140 9.23 -3.86 13.56
N ARG A 141 8.15 -3.22 13.11
CA ARG A 141 6.96 -2.99 13.92
C ARG A 141 5.77 -3.64 13.24
N GLU A 142 4.96 -4.29 14.05
CA GLU A 142 3.79 -5.02 13.59
C GLU A 142 2.60 -4.60 14.40
N PHE A 143 1.49 -4.33 13.73
CA PHE A 143 0.24 -4.06 14.39
C PHE A 143 -0.91 -4.56 13.54
N TYR A 144 -1.89 -5.11 14.23
CA TYR A 144 -3.13 -5.57 13.65
C TYR A 144 -4.09 -4.39 13.55
N LEU A 145 -4.57 -4.11 12.33
CA LEU A 145 -5.64 -3.13 12.13
C LEU A 145 -7.01 -3.70 12.53
N ASN A 146 -7.15 -5.02 12.41
CA ASN A 146 -8.29 -5.82 12.83
C ASN A 146 -7.83 -7.29 12.95
N THR A 147 -8.75 -8.25 13.10
CA THR A 147 -8.42 -9.68 13.25
C THR A 147 -7.72 -10.29 12.03
N ASN A 148 -7.90 -9.71 10.85
CA ASN A 148 -7.56 -10.29 9.56
C ASN A 148 -6.59 -9.42 8.74
N THR A 149 -6.11 -8.31 9.30
CA THR A 149 -5.22 -7.37 8.61
C THR A 149 -4.02 -7.03 9.49
N LEU A 150 -2.83 -7.36 8.99
CA LEU A 150 -1.55 -7.04 9.61
C LEU A 150 -0.85 -5.94 8.82
N ARG A 151 -0.33 -4.93 9.52
CA ARG A 151 0.59 -3.95 8.94
C ARG A 151 1.99 -4.13 9.53
N ILE A 152 2.99 -4.18 8.65
CA ILE A 152 4.41 -4.36 8.96
C ILE A 152 5.16 -3.12 8.49
N MET A 153 5.84 -2.44 9.40
CA MET A 153 6.69 -1.29 9.11
C MET A 153 8.15 -1.67 9.31
N CYS A 154 9.02 -1.16 8.42
CA CYS A 154 10.47 -1.35 8.49
C CYS A 154 11.18 -0.01 8.40
N SER A 155 12.24 0.15 9.18
CA SER A 155 13.18 1.27 9.03
C SER A 155 14.16 0.96 7.90
N ALA A 156 13.71 1.01 6.64
CA ALA A 156 14.57 0.89 5.47
C ALA A 156 14.95 2.28 4.96
N ALA A 157 16.08 2.83 5.42
CA ALA A 157 16.60 4.10 4.89
C ALA A 157 17.11 3.99 3.44
N GLN A 158 17.25 2.76 2.94
CA GLN A 158 17.79 2.43 1.62
C GLN A 158 16.72 1.84 0.71
N TYR A 159 16.96 1.91 -0.60
CA TYR A 159 16.08 1.34 -1.62
C TYR A 159 16.03 -0.19 -1.53
N VAL A 160 14.86 -0.74 -1.79
CA VAL A 160 14.57 -2.18 -1.83
C VAL A 160 14.30 -2.58 -3.27
N CYS A 161 14.87 -3.71 -3.68
CA CYS A 161 14.67 -4.28 -5.02
C CYS A 161 13.75 -5.50 -4.97
N ARG A 162 13.92 -6.37 -3.97
CA ARG A 162 13.13 -7.58 -3.82
C ARG A 162 12.77 -7.82 -2.37
N ILE A 163 11.52 -8.19 -2.16
CA ILE A 163 10.94 -8.63 -0.89
C ILE A 163 10.66 -10.13 -0.99
N SER A 164 11.02 -10.85 0.07
CA SER A 164 10.67 -12.25 0.27
C SER A 164 9.87 -12.36 1.57
N ILE A 165 8.62 -12.83 1.46
CA ILE A 165 7.76 -13.13 2.60
C ILE A 165 7.75 -14.65 2.74
N ALA A 166 8.36 -15.15 3.81
CA ALA A 166 8.40 -16.57 4.13
C ALA A 166 7.52 -16.89 5.35
N PHE A 167 7.03 -18.11 5.43
CA PHE A 167 6.28 -18.63 6.57
C PHE A 167 7.20 -19.43 7.52
N ASN A 168 6.64 -20.01 8.58
CA ASN A 168 7.43 -20.61 9.64
C ASN A 168 8.10 -21.91 9.18
N ALA A 169 7.35 -22.76 8.47
CA ALA A 169 7.83 -24.02 7.93
C ALA A 169 8.09 -23.93 6.42
N PRO A 170 9.04 -24.72 5.89
CA PRO A 170 9.15 -24.96 4.46
C PRO A 170 7.84 -25.54 3.93
N GLU A 171 7.42 -25.13 2.73
CA GLU A 171 6.20 -25.61 2.06
C GLU A 171 4.88 -25.30 2.80
N GLU A 172 4.92 -24.52 3.88
CA GLU A 172 3.71 -24.03 4.53
C GLU A 172 2.92 -23.18 3.53
N GLU A 173 1.61 -23.36 3.53
CA GLU A 173 0.66 -22.61 2.72
C GLU A 173 -0.23 -21.75 3.63
N ARG A 174 -0.64 -20.58 3.15
CA ARG A 174 -1.48 -19.63 3.90
C ARG A 174 -2.60 -19.12 3.04
N GLU A 175 -3.77 -18.95 3.62
CA GLU A 175 -4.92 -18.36 2.93
C GLU A 175 -4.89 -16.84 3.08
N LEU A 176 -4.35 -16.16 2.06
CA LEU A 176 -4.22 -14.72 2.01
C LEU A 176 -5.29 -14.12 1.09
N CYS A 177 -5.63 -12.87 1.33
CA CYS A 177 -6.62 -12.13 0.56
C CYS A 177 -5.97 -11.07 -0.32
N SER A 178 -5.05 -10.29 0.25
CA SER A 178 -4.35 -9.25 -0.48
C SER A 178 -3.04 -8.88 0.22
N ILE A 179 -2.08 -8.35 -0.55
CA ILE A 179 -0.84 -7.79 -0.03
C ILE A 179 -0.68 -6.43 -0.69
N TYR A 180 -0.51 -5.39 0.12
CA TYR A 180 -0.25 -4.03 -0.33
C TYR A 180 1.14 -3.59 0.12
N ILE A 181 1.81 -2.82 -0.73
CA ILE A 181 3.12 -2.23 -0.39
C ILE A 181 3.04 -0.74 -0.66
N SER A 182 3.11 0.06 0.40
CA SER A 182 3.18 1.52 0.28
C SER A 182 4.60 1.94 -0.06
N ALA A 183 4.72 2.80 -1.08
CA ALA A 183 5.86 3.71 -1.20
C ALA A 183 5.88 4.67 -0.01
#